data_AF-E0RWJ7-F1
#
_entry.id   AF-E0RWJ7-F1
#
_cell.length_a   1.000
_cell.length_b   1.000
_cell.length_c   1.000
_cell.angle_alpha   90.00
_cell.angle_beta   90.00
_cell.angle_gamma   90.00
#
_symmetry.space_group_name_H-M   'P 1'
#
loop_
_entity.id
_entity.type
_entity.pdbx_description
1 polymer ?
#
loop_
_entity_poly.entity_id
_entity_poly.type
_entity_poly.pdbx_seq_one_letter_code
_entity_poly.pdbx_strand_id
1 'polypeptide(L)' 'MNAPFPHELGIVLGYPVEDVKGFMTNDGQNYIFSGYWKVYCRAERARAIFRAYDDCVEGMMRALLSGKPFCEVVGL' A
#
# COMPACT_ATOMS: atom_id res chain seq x y z
N MET A 1 -7.74 -25.37 12.38
CA MET A 1 -7.61 -24.14 13.18
C MET A 1 -7.15 -23.03 12.24
N ASN A 2 -8.07 -22.28 11.63
CA ASN A 2 -7.73 -21.05 10.93
C ASN A 2 -7.63 -19.97 12.00
N ALA A 3 -6.42 -19.68 12.49
CA ALA A 3 -6.24 -18.43 13.21
C ALA A 3 -6.56 -17.31 12.20
N PRO A 4 -7.50 -16.39 12.47
CA PRO A 4 -7.70 -15.24 11.62
C PRO A 4 -6.35 -14.53 11.50
N PHE A 5 -5.94 -14.26 10.27
CA PHE A 5 -4.68 -13.57 10.00
C PHE A 5 -4.66 -12.27 10.80
N PRO A 6 -3.59 -11.96 11.56
CA PRO A 6 -3.59 -10.84 12.48
C PRO A 6 -3.81 -9.54 11.70
N HIS A 7 -4.99 -8.94 11.89
CA HIS A 7 -5.38 -7.73 11.17
C HIS A 7 -4.46 -6.56 11.53
N GLU A 8 -3.79 -6.64 12.68
CA GLU A 8 -2.77 -5.71 13.18
C GLU A 8 -1.51 -5.69 12.32
N LEU A 9 -1.28 -6.68 11.45
CA LEU A 9 -0.15 -6.65 10.51
C LEU A 9 -0.23 -5.43 9.60
N GLY A 10 -1.44 -4.93 9.31
CA GLY A 10 -1.60 -3.68 8.56
C GLY A 10 -0.90 -2.50 9.21
N ILE A 11 -0.84 -2.43 10.54
CA ILE A 11 -0.12 -1.38 11.28
C ILE A 11 1.39 -1.55 11.09
N VAL A 12 1.89 -2.79 11.18
CA VAL A 12 3.31 -3.11 10.97
C VAL A 12 3.76 -2.76 9.55
N LEU A 13 2.87 -2.94 8.57
CA LEU A 13 3.08 -2.55 7.17
C LEU A 13 2.92 -1.04 6.92
N GLY A 14 2.58 -0.26 7.93
CA GLY A 14 2.44 1.20 7.84
C GLY A 14 1.11 1.68 7.28
N TYR A 15 0.09 0.83 7.18
CA TYR A 15 -1.24 1.24 6.75
C TYR A 15 -1.89 2.18 7.78
N PRO A 16 -2.69 3.16 7.34
CA PRO A 16 -3.43 4.02 8.25
C PRO A 16 -4.26 3.21 9.25
N VAL A 17 -4.16 3.55 10.54
CA VAL A 17 -4.85 2.84 11.63
C VAL A 17 -6.36 2.81 11.40
N GLU A 18 -6.91 3.87 10.83
CA GLU A 18 -8.33 3.98 10.51
C GLU A 18 -8.77 2.97 9.45
N ASP A 19 -7.93 2.68 8.46
CA ASP A 19 -8.21 1.67 7.43
C ASP A 19 -8.05 0.25 7.98
N VAL A 20 -7.08 0.03 8.88
CA VAL A 20 -6.95 -1.26 9.60
C VAL A 20 -8.18 -1.52 10.47
N LYS A 21 -8.63 -0.53 11.24
CA LYS A 21 -9.86 -0.63 12.04
C LYS A 21 -11.08 -0.87 11.15
N GLY A 22 -11.19 -0.13 10.03
CA GLY A 22 -12.28 -0.31 9.07
C GLY A 22 -12.30 -1.72 8.49
N PHE A 23 -11.14 -2.28 8.15
CA PHE A 23 -11.01 -3.65 7.68
C PHE A 23 -11.50 -4.66 8.72
N MET A 24 -11.11 -4.51 9.99
CA MET A 24 -11.55 -5.37 11.09
C MET A 24 -13.06 -5.27 11.33
N THR A 25 -13.61 -4.05 11.37
CA THR A 25 -15.04 -3.82 11.64
C THR A 25 -15.94 -4.33 10.52
N ASN A 26 -15.48 -4.22 9.26
CA ASN A 26 -16.29 -4.60 8.10
C ASN A 26 -15.95 -6.00 7.56
N ASP A 27 -15.09 -6.77 8.24
CA ASP A 27 -14.60 -8.07 7.77
C ASP A 27 -14.09 -8.03 6.32
N GLY A 28 -13.35 -6.96 6.01
CA GLY A 28 -12.84 -6.70 4.66
C GLY A 28 -13.88 -6.27 3.61
N GLN A 29 -15.17 -6.09 3.95
CA GLN A 29 -16.22 -5.64 3.03
C GLN A 29 -16.43 -4.11 3.11
N ASN A 30 -17.36 -3.55 2.34
CA ASN A 30 -17.83 -2.15 2.45
C ASN A 30 -16.73 -1.05 2.43
N TYR A 31 -15.65 -1.28 1.69
CA TYR A 31 -14.58 -0.30 1.52
C TYR A 31 -15.00 0.80 0.52
N ILE A 32 -14.47 2.02 0.70
CA ILE A 32 -14.73 3.17 -0.20
C ILE A 32 -14.01 2.95 -1.54
N PHE A 33 -12.78 2.47 -1.46
CA PHE A 33 -11.89 2.24 -2.60
C PHE A 33 -10.80 1.22 -2.20
N SER A 34 -10.19 0.57 -3.19
CA SER A 34 -9.13 -0.41 -2.98
C SER A 34 -7.99 -0.20 -3.97
N GLY A 35 -6.76 -0.37 -3.51
CA GLY A 35 -5.54 -0.41 -4.32
C GLY A 35 -4.49 -1.23 -3.60
N TYR A 36 -3.42 -0.59 -3.13
CA TYR A 36 -2.40 -1.25 -2.30
C TYR A 36 -2.96 -1.82 -0.99
N TRP A 37 -4.00 -1.19 -0.43
CA TRP A 37 -4.85 -1.74 0.62
C TRP A 37 -6.32 -1.33 0.43
N LYS A 38 -7.22 -1.87 1.26
CA LYS A 38 -8.65 -1.48 1.29
C LYS A 38 -8.84 -0.24 2.14
N VAL A 39 -9.43 0.80 1.55
CA VAL A 39 -9.57 2.13 2.17
C VAL A 39 -10.98 2.28 2.73
N TYR A 40 -11.05 2.58 4.01
CA TYR A 40 -12.29 2.77 4.76
C TYR A 40 -12.52 4.21 5.17
N CYS A 41 -11.47 5.04 5.16
CA CYS A 41 -11.57 6.46 5.44
C CYS A 41 -10.64 7.28 4.53
N ARG A 42 -10.92 8.58 4.38
CA ARG A 42 -9.99 9.54 3.75
C ARG A 42 -9.42 9.08 2.39
N ALA A 43 -10.31 8.70 1.47
CA ALA A 43 -9.95 8.14 0.16
C ALA A 43 -8.92 8.99 -0.62
N GLU A 44 -9.00 10.31 -0.55
CA GLU A 44 -8.04 11.20 -1.22
C GLU A 44 -6.62 11.10 -0.64
N ARG A 45 -6.48 10.92 0.68
CA ARG A 45 -5.17 10.70 1.31
C ARG A 45 -4.57 9.37 0.85
N ALA A 46 -5.39 8.31 0.83
CA ALA A 46 -4.94 7.00 0.35
C ALA A 46 -4.54 7.05 -1.12
N ARG A 47 -5.31 7.73 -1.97
CA ARG A 47 -4.97 7.97 -3.39
C ARG A 47 -3.63 8.68 -3.56
N ALA A 48 -3.35 9.69 -2.75
CA ALA A 48 -2.06 10.38 -2.79
C ALA A 48 -0.89 9.46 -2.44
N ILE A 49 -1.06 8.58 -1.45
CA ILE A 49 -0.02 7.58 -1.10
C ILE A 49 0.15 6.56 -2.22
N PHE A 50 -0.94 6.07 -2.80
CA PHE A 50 -0.88 5.10 -3.89
C PHE A 50 -0.16 5.68 -5.10
N ARG A 51 -0.46 6.94 -5.45
CA ARG A 51 0.22 7.64 -6.53
C ARG A 51 1.72 7.79 -6.24
N ALA A 52 2.11 8.11 -5.01
CA ALA A 52 3.53 8.18 -4.66
C ALA A 52 4.26 6.83 -4.84
N TYR A 53 3.58 5.70 -4.58
CA TYR A 53 4.11 4.38 -4.88
C TYR A 53 4.21 4.12 -6.38
N ASP A 54 3.16 4.44 -7.14
CA ASP A 54 3.14 4.30 -8.60
C ASP A 54 4.27 5.12 -9.24
N ASP A 55 4.42 6.38 -8.85
CA ASP A 55 5.46 7.30 -9.34
C ASP A 55 6.87 6.77 -9.03
N CYS A 56 7.07 6.18 -7.85
CA CYS A 56 8.34 5.56 -7.46
C CYS A 56 8.66 4.34 -8.33
N VAL A 57 7.68 3.45 -8.52
CA VAL A 57 7.84 2.26 -9.36
C VAL A 57 8.09 2.67 -10.81
N GLU A 58 7.37 3.66 -11.33
CA GLU A 58 7.57 4.16 -12.69
C GLU A 58 8.97 4.78 -12.85
N GLY A 59 9.41 5.60 -11.90
CA GLY A 59 10.75 6.17 -11.89
C GLY A 59 11.85 5.09 -11.88
N MET A 60 11.70 4.08 -11.03
CA MET A 60 12.60 2.92 -10.97
C MET A 60 12.63 2.17 -12.30
N MET A 61 11.46 1.87 -12.89
CA MET A 61 11.38 1.16 -14.17
C MET A 61 12.01 1.96 -15.31
N ARG A 62 11.78 3.27 -15.38
CA ARG A 62 12.43 4.15 -16.37
C ARG A 62 13.96 4.11 -16.22
N ALA A 63 14.47 4.14 -15.00
CA ALA A 63 15.91 4.05 -14.73
C ALA A 63 16.49 2.70 -15.18
N LEU A 64 15.83 1.59 -14.85
CA LEU A 64 16.26 0.25 -15.28
C LEU A 64 16.25 0.10 -16.81
N LEU A 65 15.18 0.55 -17.46
CA LEU A 65 15.05 0.49 -18.93
C LEU A 65 16.06 1.40 -19.65
N SER A 66 16.57 2.45 -18.99
CA SER A 66 17.66 3.27 -19.50
C SER A 66 19.05 2.59 -19.41
N GLY A 67 19.11 1.35 -18.93
CA GLY A 67 20.34 0.56 -18.82
C GLY A 67 21.11 0.80 -17.53
N LYS A 68 20.54 1.52 -16.55
CA LYS A 68 21.17 1.68 -15.25
C LYS A 68 21.16 0.34 -14.50
N PRO A 69 22.29 -0.06 -13.90
CA PRO A 69 22.34 -1.27 -13.10
C PRO A 69 21.43 -1.11 -11.88
N PHE A 70 20.76 -2.18 -11.48
CA PHE A 70 19.78 -2.17 -10.40
C PHE A 70 20.33 -1.56 -9.10
N CYS A 71 21.57 -1.87 -8.72
CA CYS A 71 22.24 -1.32 -7.54
C CYS A 71 22.22 0.22 -7.49
N GLU A 72 22.47 0.89 -8.62
CA GLU A 72 22.44 2.34 -8.72
C GLU A 72 21.01 2.89 -8.58
N VAL A 73 20.01 2.16 -9.06
CA VAL A 73 18.61 2.58 -9.03
C VAL A 73 18.01 2.48 -7.63
N VAL A 74 18.37 1.44 -6.88
CA VAL A 74 17.88 1.25 -5.50
C VAL A 74 18.79 1.85 -4.42
N GLY A 75 19.93 2.42 -4.82
CA GLY A 75 20.91 3.01 -3.89
C GLY A 75 21.60 1.98 -2.99
N LEU A 76 21.79 0.74 -3.49
CA LEU A 76 22.50 -0.35 -2.81
C LEU A 76 23.96 -0.46 -3.27
#